data_AF-A0A3B9PM53-F1
#
_entry.id   AF-A0A3B9PM53-F1
#
_cell.length_a   1.000
_cell.length_b   1.000
_cell.length_c   1.000
_cell.angle_alpha   90.00
_cell.angle_beta   90.00
_cell.angle_gamma   90.00
#
_symmetry.space_group_name_H-M   'P 1'
#
loop_
_entity.id
_entity.type
_entity.pdbx_description
1 polymer ?
#
loop_
_entity_poly.entity_id
_entity_poly.type
_entity_poly.pdbx_seq_one_letter_code
_entity_poly.pdbx_strand_id
1 'polypeptide(L)'
;VLPDVAAALGYATMDIGTRVERGALSVQVLPFTDQDGYDELLWACDLNFVRGEDSFVRAQWAARPFVWQIYPQADTAHHDKLDAFLTRYLAGLPPAPADAQARFWRSWNQCAGQATPAAAWPAFAEALPALAPHARAWCEAQAERPDLASRLTKFCSHIRDRAG
;
A
#
# COMPACT_ATOMS: atom_id res chain seq x y z
N VAL A 1 -11.59 -10.08 -2.86
CA VAL A 1 -11.24 -9.12 -3.94
C VAL A 1 -11.87 -9.52 -5.25
N LEU A 2 -11.39 -10.53 -6.00
CA LEU A 2 -11.97 -10.83 -7.33
C LEU A 2 -13.47 -11.19 -7.30
N PRO A 3 -13.98 -11.98 -6.33
CA PRO A 3 -15.42 -12.20 -6.20
C PRO A 3 -16.21 -10.90 -5.91
N ASP A 4 -15.66 -10.01 -5.08
CA ASP A 4 -16.28 -8.73 -4.73
C ASP A 4 -16.34 -7.81 -5.95
N VAL A 5 -15.27 -7.78 -6.76
CA VAL A 5 -15.22 -7.03 -8.02
C VAL A 5 -16.21 -7.59 -9.03
N ALA A 6 -16.28 -8.92 -9.19
CA ALA A 6 -17.25 -9.55 -10.08
C ALA A 6 -18.69 -9.18 -9.68
N ALA A 7 -19.03 -9.33 -8.40
CA ALA A 7 -20.34 -8.99 -7.87
C ALA A 7 -20.68 -7.50 -8.09
N ALA A 8 -19.74 -6.59 -7.80
CA ALA A 8 -19.94 -5.15 -8.01
C ALA A 8 -20.14 -4.77 -9.49
N LEU A 9 -19.57 -5.54 -10.42
CA LEU A 9 -19.72 -5.34 -11.86
C LEU A 9 -20.93 -6.08 -12.46
N GLY A 10 -21.66 -6.85 -11.66
CA GLY A 10 -22.83 -7.63 -12.08
C GLY A 10 -22.51 -9.00 -12.70
N TYR A 11 -21.34 -9.56 -12.42
CA TYR A 11 -20.91 -10.88 -12.89
C TYR A 11 -20.87 -11.90 -11.74
N ALA A 12 -21.18 -13.16 -12.04
CA ALA A 12 -21.06 -14.25 -11.07
C ALA A 12 -19.59 -14.61 -10.79
N THR A 13 -18.78 -14.65 -11.86
CA THR A 13 -17.33 -14.90 -11.82
C THR A 13 -16.64 -14.07 -12.91
N MET A 14 -15.33 -13.90 -12.80
CA MET A 14 -14.48 -13.31 -13.83
C MET A 14 -13.20 -14.13 -13.93
N ASP A 15 -12.84 -14.53 -15.16
CA ASP A 15 -11.65 -15.35 -15.41
C ASP A 15 -10.46 -14.47 -15.80
N ILE A 16 -9.25 -15.02 -15.69
CA ILE A 16 -8.01 -14.36 -16.15
C ILE A 16 -8.16 -13.93 -17.61
N GLY A 17 -7.75 -12.70 -17.92
CA GLY A 17 -7.88 -12.09 -19.25
C GLY A 17 -9.23 -11.43 -19.50
N THR A 18 -10.22 -11.62 -18.62
CA THR A 18 -11.50 -10.90 -18.72
C THR A 18 -11.25 -9.40 -18.63
N ARG A 19 -11.79 -8.65 -19.59
CA ARG A 19 -11.80 -7.20 -19.62
C ARG A 19 -13.23 -6.69 -19.67
N VAL A 20 -13.56 -5.73 -18.80
CA VAL A 20 -14.88 -5.13 -18.68
C VAL A 20 -14.74 -3.61 -18.64
N GLU A 21 -15.63 -2.92 -19.35
CA GLU A 21 -15.68 -1.45 -19.34
C GLU A 21 -17.00 -0.95 -18.70
N ARG A 22 -16.89 0.12 -17.90
CA ARG A 22 -17.99 0.82 -17.22
C ARG A 22 -17.71 2.32 -17.24
N GLY A 23 -18.19 3.03 -18.26
CA GLY A 23 -17.89 4.45 -18.44
C GLY A 23 -16.38 4.66 -18.61
N ALA A 24 -15.76 5.46 -17.73
CA ALA A 24 -14.32 5.70 -17.74
C ALA A 24 -13.48 4.59 -17.06
N LEU A 25 -14.11 3.56 -16.47
CA LEU A 25 -13.42 2.47 -15.79
C LEU A 25 -13.24 1.27 -16.74
N SER A 26 -11.99 0.85 -16.93
CA SER A 26 -11.65 -0.45 -17.53
C SER A 26 -11.07 -1.36 -16.45
N VAL A 27 -11.65 -2.55 -16.29
CA VAL A 27 -11.20 -3.59 -15.34
C VAL A 27 -10.65 -4.77 -16.12
N GLN A 28 -9.44 -5.19 -15.80
CA GLN A 28 -8.79 -6.35 -16.41
C GLN A 28 -8.32 -7.33 -15.33
N VAL A 29 -8.68 -8.61 -15.46
CA VAL A 29 -8.21 -9.67 -14.56
C VAL A 29 -6.84 -10.16 -15.03
N LEU A 30 -5.83 -9.96 -14.21
CA LEU A 30 -4.47 -10.42 -14.49
C LEU A 30 -4.24 -11.82 -13.90
N PRO A 31 -3.36 -12.64 -14.51
CA PRO A 31 -2.90 -13.88 -13.89
C PRO A 31 -2.12 -13.57 -12.61
N PHE A 32 -2.08 -14.56 -11.71
CA PHE A 32 -1.12 -14.52 -10.61
C PHE A 32 0.29 -14.67 -11.18
N THR A 33 1.25 -13.93 -10.63
CA THR A 33 2.66 -13.94 -11.07
C THR A 33 3.58 -14.22 -9.88
N ASP A 34 4.84 -14.51 -10.16
CA ASP A 34 5.90 -14.58 -9.16
C ASP A 34 6.21 -13.19 -8.56
N GLN A 35 7.17 -13.14 -7.63
CA GLN A 35 7.51 -11.90 -6.94
C GLN A 35 8.06 -10.83 -7.88
N ASP A 36 8.97 -11.20 -8.78
CA ASP A 36 9.59 -10.27 -9.72
C ASP A 36 8.55 -9.66 -10.66
N GLY A 37 7.66 -10.48 -11.24
CA GLY A 37 6.57 -9.97 -12.08
C GLY A 37 5.56 -9.12 -11.29
N TYR A 38 5.40 -9.37 -9.99
CA TYR A 38 4.55 -8.52 -9.14
C TYR A 38 5.19 -7.15 -8.90
N ASP A 39 6.52 -7.06 -8.77
CA ASP A 39 7.22 -5.78 -8.66
C ASP A 39 7.14 -4.95 -9.95
N GLU A 40 7.31 -5.60 -11.11
CA GLU A 40 7.11 -4.94 -12.40
C GLU A 40 5.71 -4.34 -12.52
N LEU A 41 4.68 -5.07 -12.04
CA LEU A 41 3.31 -4.57 -11.98
C LEU A 41 3.20 -3.34 -11.06
N LEU A 42 3.82 -3.37 -9.87
CA LEU A 42 3.80 -2.22 -8.96
C LEU A 42 4.47 -0.98 -9.56
N TRP A 43 5.56 -1.15 -10.31
CA TRP A 43 6.30 -0.06 -10.97
C TRP A 43 5.52 0.60 -12.11
N ALA A 44 4.73 -0.21 -12.83
CA ALA A 44 3.92 0.21 -13.96
C ALA A 44 2.65 0.98 -13.55
N CYS A 45 2.15 0.77 -12.34
CA CYS A 45 0.94 1.41 -11.82
C CYS A 45 1.19 2.85 -11.31
N ASP A 46 0.19 3.72 -11.47
CA ASP A 46 0.19 5.06 -10.89
C ASP A 46 -0.29 5.09 -9.41
N LEU A 47 -1.08 4.10 -9.02
CA LEU A 47 -1.59 3.90 -7.66
C LEU A 47 -1.76 2.41 -7.38
N ASN A 48 -1.16 1.92 -6.29
CA ASN A 48 -1.19 0.50 -5.93
C ASN A 48 -2.05 0.25 -4.67
N PHE A 49 -3.05 -0.62 -4.74
CA PHE A 49 -3.74 -1.13 -3.54
C PHE A 49 -3.11 -2.46 -3.13
N VAL A 50 -2.48 -2.49 -1.96
CA VAL A 50 -1.69 -3.63 -1.46
C VAL A 50 -2.14 -4.04 -0.07
N ARG A 51 -1.72 -5.22 0.41
CA ARG A 51 -2.17 -5.76 1.69
C ARG A 51 -1.11 -6.54 2.45
N GLY A 52 -1.34 -6.78 3.73
CA GLY A 52 -0.43 -7.57 4.54
C GLY A 52 0.92 -6.89 4.73
N GLU A 53 2.02 -7.64 4.72
CA GLU A 53 3.34 -7.10 5.07
C GLU A 53 4.30 -7.05 3.88
N ASP A 54 4.40 -8.13 3.11
CA ASP A 54 5.35 -8.20 1.99
C ASP A 54 4.99 -7.20 0.87
N SER A 55 3.78 -7.31 0.28
CA SER A 55 3.34 -6.37 -0.76
C SER A 55 3.27 -4.91 -0.28
N PHE A 56 3.08 -4.69 1.02
CA PHE A 56 3.18 -3.36 1.63
C PHE A 56 4.59 -2.78 1.59
N VAL A 57 5.62 -3.61 1.83
CA VAL A 57 7.02 -3.20 1.67
C VAL A 57 7.37 -3.04 0.19
N ARG A 58 6.96 -3.97 -0.68
CA ARG A 58 7.21 -3.88 -2.13
C ARG A 58 6.61 -2.61 -2.73
N ALA A 59 5.40 -2.20 -2.33
CA ALA A 59 4.78 -0.95 -2.79
C ALA A 59 5.56 0.31 -2.39
N GLN A 60 6.22 0.31 -1.24
CA GLN A 60 7.10 1.42 -0.84
C GLN A 60 8.34 1.50 -1.74
N TRP A 61 8.93 0.34 -2.08
CA TRP A 61 10.07 0.27 -3.00
C TRP A 61 9.71 0.63 -4.44
N ALA A 62 8.45 0.40 -4.84
CA ALA A 62 7.94 0.83 -6.14
C ALA A 62 7.90 2.36 -6.30
N ALA A 63 8.00 3.12 -5.20
CA ALA A 63 8.08 4.58 -5.20
C ALA A 63 6.89 5.26 -5.91
N ARG A 64 5.71 4.63 -5.82
CA ARG A 64 4.42 5.09 -6.33
C ARG A 64 3.46 5.34 -5.15
N PRO A 65 2.47 6.23 -5.30
CA PRO A 65 1.34 6.29 -4.38
C PRO A 65 0.72 4.90 -4.17
N PHE A 66 0.31 4.61 -2.93
CA PHE A 66 -0.30 3.32 -2.61
C PHE A 66 -1.32 3.43 -1.48
N VAL A 67 -2.13 2.39 -1.34
CA VAL A 67 -3.11 2.21 -0.27
C VAL A 67 -2.86 0.87 0.40
N TRP A 68 -2.67 0.90 1.72
CA TRP A 68 -2.44 -0.30 2.50
C TRP A 68 -3.73 -0.80 3.13
N GLN A 69 -4.12 -2.02 2.78
CA GLN A 69 -5.11 -2.79 3.51
C GLN A 69 -4.40 -3.65 4.57
N ILE A 70 -4.44 -3.20 5.83
CA ILE A 70 -3.82 -3.93 6.92
C ILE A 70 -4.69 -5.14 7.31
N TYR A 71 -4.07 -6.26 7.72
CA TYR A 71 -4.85 -7.40 8.21
C TYR A 71 -5.55 -7.04 9.52
N PRO A 72 -6.87 -7.31 9.65
CA PRO A 72 -7.56 -7.15 10.92
C PRO A 72 -6.92 -8.02 12.01
N GLN A 73 -6.72 -7.42 13.17
CA GLN A 73 -6.21 -8.08 14.37
C GLN A 73 -7.20 -7.93 15.52
N ALA A 74 -7.08 -8.82 16.52
CA ALA A 74 -7.85 -8.75 17.75
C ALA A 74 -7.73 -7.36 18.40
N ASP A 75 -8.79 -6.95 19.09
CA ASP A 75 -8.88 -5.68 19.83
C ASP A 75 -8.58 -4.42 18.98
N THR A 76 -8.77 -4.49 17.67
CA THR A 76 -8.52 -3.38 16.72
C THR A 76 -7.07 -2.84 16.71
N ALA A 77 -6.10 -3.60 17.24
CA ALA A 77 -4.68 -3.19 17.32
C ALA A 77 -4.04 -2.86 15.95
N HIS A 78 -4.64 -3.35 14.86
CA HIS A 78 -4.24 -3.02 13.50
C HIS A 78 -4.46 -1.54 13.15
N HIS A 79 -5.42 -0.85 13.79
CA HIS A 79 -5.60 0.60 13.62
C HIS A 79 -4.42 1.39 14.23
N ASP A 80 -3.91 0.98 15.39
CA ASP A 80 -2.74 1.63 16.00
C ASP A 80 -1.50 1.46 15.10
N LYS A 81 -1.32 0.26 14.53
CA LYS A 81 -0.23 0.00 13.56
C LYS A 81 -0.38 0.85 12.30
N LEU A 82 -1.61 1.02 11.81
CA LEU A 82 -1.93 1.88 10.66
C LEU A 82 -1.59 3.35 10.97
N ASP A 83 -2.06 3.89 12.09
CA ASP A 83 -1.84 5.30 12.47
C ASP A 83 -0.37 5.60 12.80
N ALA A 84 0.33 4.65 13.43
CA ALA A 84 1.76 4.76 13.67
C ALA A 84 2.55 4.83 12.36
N PHE A 85 2.17 4.03 11.36
CA PHE A 85 2.79 4.11 10.03
C PHE A 85 2.42 5.41 9.32
N LEU A 86 1.14 5.81 9.29
CA LEU A 86 0.70 7.06 8.67
C LEU A 86 1.44 8.27 9.23
N THR A 87 1.62 8.34 10.54
CA THR A 87 2.38 9.41 11.21
C THR A 87 3.80 9.52 10.70
N ARG A 88 4.47 8.38 10.49
CA ARG A 88 5.86 8.34 10.00
C ARG A 88 5.94 8.58 8.51
N TYR A 89 5.08 7.92 7.74
CA TYR A 89 5.06 7.98 6.29
C TYR A 89 4.75 9.39 5.82
N LEU A 90 3.78 10.08 6.42
CA LEU A 90 3.34 11.41 5.98
C LEU A 90 4.16 12.57 6.55
N ALA A 91 5.22 12.28 7.32
CA ALA A 91 6.09 13.32 7.85
C ALA A 91 6.74 14.11 6.70
N GLY A 92 6.65 15.44 6.76
CA GLY A 92 7.21 16.34 5.75
C GLY A 92 6.28 16.69 4.58
N LEU A 93 5.10 16.05 4.47
CA LEU A 93 4.08 16.46 3.50
C LEU A 93 3.33 17.72 3.95
N PRO A 94 2.86 18.56 3.00
CA PRO A 94 1.91 19.60 3.31
C PRO A 94 0.64 19.03 3.99
N PRO A 95 -0.03 19.79 4.89
CA PRO A 95 -1.15 19.26 5.69
C PRO A 95 -2.31 18.70 4.86
N ALA A 96 -2.69 19.35 3.76
CA ALA A 96 -3.84 18.96 2.95
C ALA A 96 -3.68 17.57 2.28
N PRO A 97 -2.61 17.27 1.51
CA PRO A 97 -2.41 15.94 0.93
C PRO A 97 -2.16 14.86 1.99
N ALA A 98 -1.49 15.19 3.11
CA ALA A 98 -1.31 14.27 4.22
C ALA A 98 -2.65 13.85 4.84
N ASP A 99 -3.53 14.81 5.13
CA ASP A 99 -4.85 14.53 5.70
C ASP A 99 -5.74 13.75 4.71
N ALA A 100 -5.70 14.10 3.41
CA ALA A 100 -6.42 13.36 2.39
C ALA A 100 -5.99 11.88 2.32
N GLN A 101 -4.68 11.61 2.35
CA GLN A 101 -4.14 10.24 2.37
C GLN A 101 -4.55 9.48 3.63
N ALA A 102 -4.42 10.10 4.81
CA ALA A 102 -4.73 9.49 6.09
C ALA A 102 -6.22 9.15 6.21
N ARG A 103 -7.12 10.07 5.86
CA ARG A 103 -8.57 9.83 5.85
C ARG A 103 -8.94 8.70 4.89
N PHE A 104 -8.35 8.67 3.70
CA PHE A 104 -8.62 7.60 2.74
C PHE A 104 -8.16 6.24 3.26
N TRP A 105 -6.97 6.14 3.84
CA TRP A 105 -6.47 4.87 4.41
C TRP A 105 -7.32 4.39 5.58
N ARG A 106 -7.72 5.28 6.49
CA ARG A 106 -8.60 4.94 7.61
C ARG A 106 -9.99 4.50 7.12
N SER A 107 -10.53 5.19 6.12
CA SER A 107 -11.79 4.82 5.46
C SER A 107 -11.70 3.45 4.78
N TRP A 108 -10.63 3.18 4.04
CA TRP A 108 -10.38 1.92 3.36
C TRP A 108 -10.29 0.74 4.34
N ASN A 109 -9.69 0.97 5.50
CA ASN A 109 -9.58 -0.02 6.58
C ASN A 109 -10.77 0.01 7.56
N GLN A 110 -11.85 0.74 7.24
CA GLN A 110 -13.10 0.77 8.01
C GLN A 110 -12.90 1.20 9.48
N CYS A 111 -11.95 2.09 9.74
CA CYS A 111 -11.77 2.67 11.06
C CYS A 111 -13.03 3.44 11.49
N ALA A 112 -13.35 3.41 12.78
CA ALA A 112 -14.56 4.05 13.31
C ALA A 112 -14.60 5.56 13.01
N GLY A 113 -15.80 6.08 12.74
CA GLY A 113 -16.03 7.51 12.52
C GLY A 113 -15.54 8.06 11.18
N GLN A 114 -15.06 7.22 10.26
CA GLN A 114 -14.63 7.65 8.93
C GLN A 114 -15.79 7.69 7.93
N ALA A 115 -15.68 8.58 6.93
CA ALA A 115 -16.54 8.55 5.76
C ALA A 115 -16.32 7.27 4.94
N THR A 116 -17.20 6.99 3.98
CA THR A 116 -17.02 5.86 3.05
C THR A 116 -15.84 6.12 2.11
N PRO A 117 -15.18 5.07 1.57
CA PRO A 117 -14.08 5.26 0.63
C PRO A 117 -14.49 6.08 -0.60
N ALA A 118 -15.73 5.91 -1.06
CA ALA A 118 -16.30 6.69 -2.16
C ALA A 118 -16.36 8.20 -1.85
N ALA A 119 -16.73 8.57 -0.61
CA ALA A 119 -16.77 9.97 -0.19
C ALA A 119 -15.37 10.56 0.04
N ALA A 120 -14.40 9.75 0.48
CA ALA A 120 -13.01 10.17 0.69
C ALA A 120 -12.19 10.25 -0.61
N TRP A 121 -12.61 9.54 -1.67
CA TRP A 121 -11.88 9.40 -2.92
C TRP A 121 -11.54 10.73 -3.62
N PRO A 122 -12.46 11.70 -3.80
CA PRO A 122 -12.15 12.91 -4.57
C PRO A 122 -10.95 13.69 -4.01
N ALA A 123 -10.92 13.93 -2.70
CA ALA A 123 -9.81 14.62 -2.05
C ALA A 123 -8.51 13.81 -2.10
N PHE A 124 -8.59 12.48 -2.03
CA PHE A 124 -7.43 11.61 -2.16
C PHE A 124 -6.87 11.64 -3.59
N ALA A 125 -7.73 11.58 -4.60
CA ALA A 125 -7.35 11.66 -6.01
C ALA A 125 -6.68 13.02 -6.34
N GLU A 126 -7.21 14.13 -5.82
CA GLU A 126 -6.60 15.46 -5.94
C GLU A 126 -5.20 15.55 -5.27
N ALA A 127 -4.96 14.74 -4.24
CA ALA A 127 -3.67 14.71 -3.54
C ALA A 127 -2.61 13.86 -4.27
N LEU A 128 -2.99 12.95 -5.18
CA LEU A 128 -2.05 12.01 -5.84
C LEU A 128 -0.81 12.69 -6.47
N PRO A 129 -0.92 13.84 -7.17
CA PRO A 129 0.24 14.52 -7.73
C PRO A 129 1.25 14.97 -6.68
N ALA A 130 0.80 15.34 -5.47
CA ALA A 130 1.67 15.71 -4.35
C ALA A 130 2.23 14.48 -3.62
N LEU A 131 1.48 13.37 -3.60
CA LEU A 131 1.90 12.11 -2.98
C LEU A 131 2.94 11.35 -3.80
N ALA A 132 2.95 11.52 -5.13
CA ALA A 132 3.91 10.85 -6.01
C ALA A 132 5.40 11.21 -5.74
N PRO A 133 5.81 12.50 -5.66
CA PRO A 133 7.17 12.85 -5.27
C PRO A 133 7.48 12.45 -3.83
N HIS A 134 6.50 12.48 -2.94
CA HIS A 134 6.66 12.03 -1.56
C HIS A 134 6.96 10.52 -1.46
N ALA A 135 6.27 9.69 -2.23
CA ALA A 135 6.54 8.25 -2.27
C ALA A 135 7.98 7.94 -2.73
N ARG A 136 8.53 8.72 -3.67
CA ARG A 136 9.93 8.64 -4.09
C ARG A 136 10.89 9.06 -2.98
N ALA A 137 10.66 10.21 -2.37
CA ALA A 137 11.47 10.69 -1.26
C ALA A 137 11.47 9.70 -0.07
N TRP A 138 10.32 9.09 0.23
CA TRP A 138 10.22 8.02 1.22
C TRP A 138 11.08 6.82 0.86
N CYS A 139 10.98 6.33 -0.38
CA CYS A 139 11.77 5.21 -0.88
C CYS A 139 13.28 5.48 -0.76
N GLU A 140 13.73 6.66 -1.20
CA GLU A 140 15.12 7.11 -1.09
C GLU A 140 15.60 7.14 0.38
N ALA A 141 14.81 7.74 1.27
CA ALA A 141 15.13 7.79 2.69
C ALA A 141 15.18 6.41 3.36
N GLN A 142 14.37 5.43 2.90
CA GLN A 142 14.51 4.05 3.37
C GLN A 142 15.75 3.36 2.78
N ALA A 143 16.12 3.65 1.53
CA ALA A 143 17.30 3.08 0.88
C ALA A 143 18.63 3.50 1.54
N GLU A 144 18.67 4.67 2.18
CA GLU A 144 19.85 5.13 2.95
C GLU A 144 20.12 4.27 4.21
N ARG A 145 19.14 3.48 4.64
CA ARG A 145 19.26 2.65 5.84
C ARG A 145 19.82 1.27 5.47
N PRO A 146 20.71 0.68 6.29
CA PRO A 146 21.18 -0.67 6.05
C PRO A 146 20.01 -1.66 6.02
N ASP A 147 19.99 -2.51 5.00
CA ASP A 147 18.95 -3.52 4.82
C ASP A 147 18.94 -4.55 5.96
N LEU A 148 17.81 -5.26 6.09
CA LEU A 148 17.60 -6.21 7.18
C LEU A 148 18.65 -7.33 7.17
N ALA A 149 19.01 -7.87 6.00
CA ALA A 149 19.97 -8.97 5.89
C ALA A 149 21.37 -8.52 6.31
N SER A 150 21.82 -7.34 5.86
CA SER A 150 23.07 -6.73 6.30
C SER A 150 23.12 -6.50 7.81
N ARG A 151 22.03 -6.03 8.41
CA ARG A 151 21.94 -5.85 9.88
C ARG A 151 21.93 -7.18 10.63
N LEU A 152 21.25 -8.18 10.09
CA LEU A 152 21.19 -9.51 10.68
C LEU A 152 22.56 -10.20 10.65
N THR A 153 23.30 -10.11 9.55
CA THR A 153 24.66 -10.65 9.44
C THR A 153 25.60 -10.02 10.48
N LYS A 154 25.56 -8.69 10.63
CA LYS A 154 26.34 -7.97 11.67
C LYS A 154 25.95 -8.39 13.09
N PHE A 155 24.68 -8.63 13.34
CA PHE A 155 24.20 -9.10 14.64
C PHE A 155 24.74 -10.50 14.95
N CYS A 156 24.65 -11.42 13.99
CA CYS A 156 25.13 -12.79 14.13
C CYS A 156 26.65 -12.87 14.32
N SER A 157 27.44 -12.02 13.68
CA SER A 157 28.90 -11.98 13.90
C SER A 157 29.25 -11.54 15.31
N HIS A 158 28.61 -10.49 15.85
CA HIS A 158 28.86 -10.03 17.21
C HIS A 158 28.49 -11.05 18.30
N ILE A 159 27.50 -11.91 18.07
CA ILE A 159 27.18 -13.00 19.00
C ILE A 159 28.30 -14.04 19.03
N ARG A 160 28.87 -14.37 17.87
CA ARG A 160 29.97 -15.35 17.78
C ARG A 160 31.23 -14.83 18.46
N ASP A 161 31.57 -13.56 18.27
CA ASP A 161 32.76 -12.94 18.87
C ASP A 161 32.68 -12.81 20.39
N ARG A 162 31.48 -12.83 20.99
CA ARG A 162 31.29 -12.83 22.45
C ARG A 162 31.26 -14.24 23.07
N ALA A 163 31.19 -15.28 22.24
CA ALA A 163 31.07 -16.67 22.68
C ALA A 163 32.37 -17.47 22.51
N GLY A 164 33.45 -16.84 22.03
CA GLY A 164 34.83 -17.38 22.01
C GLY A 164 35.74 -16.59 22.94
#